data_AF-A0A2D9CER8-F1
#
_entry.id   AF-A0A2D9CER8-F1
#
_cell.length_a   1.000
_cell.length_b   1.000
_cell.length_c   1.000
_cell.angle_alpha   90.00
_cell.angle_beta   90.00
_cell.angle_gamma   90.00
#
_symmetry.space_group_name_H-M   'P 1'
#
loop_
_entity.id
_entity.type
_entity.pdbx_description
1 polymer ?
#
loop_
_entity_poly.entity_id
_entity_poly.type
_entity_poly.pdbx_seq_one_letter_code
_entity_poly.pdbx_strand_id
1 'polypeptide(L)'
;MEKFLKISLSDVYHLIPIKNILGIEVGADQTVNVLYNSVGHTATGASEVLGVAITAATADDAAKTKEQLVSIVDAIEKALQTSWLNPFYVLEPKFPITGIAQIEVEYSA
;
A
#
# COMPACT_ATOMS: atom_id res chain seq x y z
N MET A 1 3.66 3.47 20.77
CA MET A 1 2.83 4.38 19.95
C MET A 1 2.64 3.70 18.61
N GLU A 2 1.40 3.45 18.21
CA GLU A 2 1.11 2.82 16.91
C GLU A 2 1.39 3.79 15.77
N LYS A 3 1.86 3.26 14.64
CA LYS A 3 2.32 4.06 13.50
C LYS A 3 1.54 3.67 12.26
N PHE A 4 1.12 4.67 11.50
CA PHE A 4 0.23 4.48 10.36
C PHE A 4 0.74 5.19 9.11
N LEU A 5 0.65 4.50 8.00
CA LEU A 5 0.68 5.09 6.67
C LEU A 5 -0.72 5.63 6.37
N LYS A 6 -0.83 6.94 6.16
CA LYS A 6 -2.07 7.64 5.86
C LYS A 6 -2.13 7.90 4.37
N ILE A 7 -3.11 7.32 3.70
CA ILE A 7 -3.38 7.56 2.29
C ILE A 7 -4.65 8.41 2.20
N SER A 8 -4.59 9.50 1.43
CA SER A 8 -5.73 10.38 1.19
C SER A 8 -6.30 10.07 -0.20
N LEU A 9 -7.55 9.63 -0.26
CA LEU A 9 -8.27 9.38 -1.51
C LEU A 9 -9.65 10.03 -1.41
N SER A 10 -9.93 11.00 -2.28
CA SER A 10 -11.26 11.65 -2.36
C SER A 10 -11.79 12.12 -1.00
N ASP A 11 -10.94 12.82 -0.23
CA ASP A 11 -11.23 13.33 1.13
C ASP A 11 -11.48 12.25 2.21
N VAL A 12 -11.27 10.97 1.87
CA VAL A 12 -11.27 9.86 2.82
C VAL A 12 -9.84 9.47 3.18
N TYR A 13 -9.59 9.28 4.47
CA TYR A 13 -8.29 8.85 4.97
C TYR A 13 -8.30 7.34 5.24
N HIS A 14 -7.39 6.64 4.55
CA HIS A 14 -7.12 5.23 4.78
C HIS A 14 -5.85 5.11 5.62
N LEU A 15 -5.95 4.43 6.77
CA LEU A 15 -4.85 4.23 7.69
C LEU A 15 -4.37 2.79 7.62
N ILE A 16 -3.13 2.59 7.18
CA ILE A 16 -2.48 1.29 7.12
C ILE A 16 -1.47 1.19 8.27
N PRO A 17 -1.64 0.25 9.22
CA PRO A 17 -0.71 0.08 10.32
C PRO A 17 0.65 -0.45 9.83
N ILE A 18 1.71 0.35 9.99
CA ILE A 18 3.05 0.02 9.48
C ILE A 18 3.59 -1.28 10.09
N LYS A 19 3.27 -1.54 11.36
CA LYS A 19 3.68 -2.76 12.08
C LYS A 19 3.15 -4.05 11.44
N ASN A 20 2.08 -3.97 10.65
CA ASN A 20 1.49 -5.13 9.99
C ASN A 20 2.04 -5.32 8.58
N ILE A 21 2.78 -4.36 8.01
CA ILE A 21 3.29 -4.48 6.64
C ILE A 21 4.42 -5.51 6.62
N LEU A 22 4.24 -6.58 5.84
CA LEU A 22 5.25 -7.61 5.61
C LEU A 22 6.07 -7.31 4.35
N GLY A 23 5.40 -6.85 3.29
CA GLY A 23 6.02 -6.62 2.00
C GLY A 23 5.19 -5.68 1.13
N ILE A 24 5.82 -5.18 0.06
CA ILE A 24 5.21 -4.35 -0.96
C ILE A 24 5.52 -5.00 -2.30
N GLU A 25 4.50 -5.21 -3.12
CA GLU A 25 4.64 -5.81 -4.44
C GLU A 25 3.97 -4.93 -5.49
N VAL A 26 4.56 -4.86 -6.67
CA VAL A 26 3.90 -4.23 -7.83
C VAL A 26 2.99 -5.29 -8.45
N GLY A 27 1.68 -5.08 -8.33
CA GLY A 27 0.66 -5.97 -8.86
C GLY A 27 0.41 -5.75 -10.35
N ALA A 28 -0.52 -6.53 -10.90
CA ALA A 28 -1.04 -6.31 -12.25
C ALA A 28 -1.90 -5.04 -12.32
N ASP A 29 -2.23 -4.58 -13.53
CA ASP A 29 -3.24 -3.54 -13.78
C ASP A 29 -3.06 -2.24 -12.97
N GLN A 30 -1.82 -1.75 -12.89
CA GLN A 30 -1.50 -0.45 -12.29
C GLN A 30 -1.74 -0.41 -10.76
N THR A 31 -1.53 -1.54 -10.09
CA THR A 31 -1.68 -1.64 -8.64
C THR A 31 -0.37 -1.87 -7.92
N VAL A 32 -0.27 -1.34 -6.70
CA VAL A 32 0.77 -1.65 -5.72
C VAL A 32 0.11 -2.30 -4.51
N ASN A 33 0.50 -3.53 -4.20
CA ASN A 33 -0.04 -4.30 -3.09
C ASN A 33 0.84 -4.12 -1.86
N VAL A 34 0.24 -3.66 -0.77
CA VAL A 34 0.83 -3.63 0.56
C VAL A 34 0.32 -4.87 1.29
N LEU A 35 1.18 -5.86 1.46
CA LEU A 35 0.82 -7.15 2.03
C LEU A 35 1.09 -7.16 3.52
N TYR A 36 0.14 -7.70 4.27
CA TYR A 36 0.23 -7.77 5.72
C TYR A 36 0.87 -9.07 6.20
N ASN A 37 1.45 -9.00 7.39
CA ASN A 37 2.03 -10.14 8.06
C ASN A 37 0.93 -11.07 8.56
N SER A 38 0.86 -12.28 7.98
CA SER A 38 -0.04 -13.35 8.38
C SER A 38 0.58 -14.30 9.42
N VAL A 39 1.77 -14.03 9.95
CA VAL A 39 2.40 -14.90 10.97
C VAL A 39 1.52 -14.93 12.22
N GLY A 40 0.92 -16.09 12.50
CA GLY A 40 -0.01 -16.31 13.61
C GLY A 40 -1.48 -16.06 13.26
N HIS A 41 -1.80 -15.64 12.03
CA HIS A 41 -3.16 -15.69 11.51
C HIS A 41 -3.57 -17.16 11.35
N THR A 42 -4.60 -17.57 12.09
CA THR A 42 -5.13 -18.95 12.12
C THR A 42 -6.59 -18.99 11.68
N ALA A 43 -7.01 -18.02 10.87
CA ALA A 43 -8.39 -17.86 10.45
C ALA A 43 -8.57 -18.37 9.02
N THR A 44 -9.46 -19.36 8.88
CA THR A 44 -9.74 -20.14 7.68
C THR A 44 -10.98 -19.63 6.92
N GLY A 45 -11.31 -18.35 7.07
CA GLY A 45 -12.56 -17.75 6.57
C GLY A 45 -12.37 -16.90 5.32
N ALA A 46 -13.34 -16.95 4.40
CA ALA A 46 -13.42 -16.07 3.24
C ALA A 46 -13.93 -14.68 3.65
N SER A 47 -13.05 -13.82 4.19
CA SER A 47 -13.20 -12.35 4.34
C SER A 47 -11.99 -11.77 5.09
N GLU A 48 -10.77 -12.23 4.79
CA GLU A 48 -9.57 -11.77 5.50
C GLU A 48 -8.86 -10.65 4.75
N VAL A 49 -8.66 -9.51 5.42
CA VAL A 49 -7.85 -8.42 4.88
C VAL A 49 -6.37 -8.77 5.07
N LEU A 50 -5.80 -9.43 4.06
CA LEU A 50 -4.41 -9.85 4.01
C LEU A 50 -3.50 -8.77 3.40
N GLY A 51 -4.07 -7.69 2.90
CA GLY A 51 -3.34 -6.51 2.47
C GLY A 51 -4.24 -5.42 1.93
N VAL A 52 -3.60 -4.42 1.32
CA VAL A 52 -4.27 -3.31 0.62
C VAL A 52 -3.63 -3.10 -0.76
N ALA A 53 -4.45 -3.11 -1.81
CA ALA A 53 -4.07 -2.70 -3.15
C ALA A 53 -4.29 -1.19 -3.32
N ILE A 54 -3.25 -0.49 -3.78
CA ILE A 54 -3.25 0.94 -4.10
C ILE A 54 -3.19 1.06 -5.62
N THR A 55 -4.21 1.66 -6.23
CA THR A 55 -4.30 1.84 -7.68
C THR A 55 -3.70 3.18 -8.09
N ALA A 56 -2.74 3.15 -9.00
CA ALA A 56 -2.18 4.34 -9.63
C ALA A 56 -3.17 4.96 -10.64
N ALA A 57 -2.98 6.22 -10.98
CA ALA A 57 -3.72 6.83 -12.08
C ALA A 57 -3.41 6.17 -13.43
N THR A 58 -4.42 6.10 -14.30
CA THR A 58 -4.24 5.63 -15.68
C THR A 58 -3.18 6.43 -16.43
N ALA A 59 -2.30 5.72 -17.12
CA ALA A 59 -1.29 6.27 -18.01
C ALA A 59 -1.46 5.76 -19.44
N ASP A 60 -1.06 6.60 -20.40
CA ASP A 60 -1.21 6.33 -21.84
C ASP A 60 -0.19 5.30 -22.40
N ASP A 61 0.88 5.02 -21.64
CA ASP A 61 1.98 4.15 -22.07
C ASP A 61 2.58 3.37 -20.89
N ALA A 62 3.13 2.18 -21.16
CA ALA A 62 3.71 1.29 -20.17
C ALA A 62 4.88 1.92 -19.38
N ALA A 63 5.70 2.79 -19.99
CA ALA A 63 6.78 3.47 -19.30
C ALA A 63 6.26 4.43 -18.22
N LYS A 64 5.19 5.16 -18.53
CA LYS A 64 4.52 6.07 -17.58
C LYS A 64 3.83 5.28 -16.46
N THR A 65 3.16 4.18 -16.78
CA THR A 65 2.58 3.27 -15.78
C THR A 65 3.65 2.79 -14.80
N LYS A 66 4.81 2.37 -15.30
CA LYS A 66 5.91 1.94 -14.44
C LYS A 66 6.43 3.08 -13.56
N GLU A 67 6.58 4.28 -14.10
CA GLU A 67 7.00 5.46 -13.32
C GLU A 67 6.01 5.79 -12.20
N GLN A 68 4.70 5.67 -12.46
CA GLN A 68 3.66 5.89 -11.46
C GLN A 68 3.71 4.85 -10.34
N LEU A 69 3.85 3.57 -10.68
CA LEU A 69 3.95 2.49 -9.70
C LEU A 69 5.21 2.61 -8.85
N VAL A 70 6.35 2.89 -9.48
CA VAL A 70 7.61 3.14 -8.78
C VAL A 70 7.48 4.34 -7.85
N SER A 71 6.82 5.42 -8.28
CA SER A 71 6.61 6.57 -7.40
C SER A 71 5.78 6.25 -6.16
N ILE A 72 4.82 5.31 -6.25
CA ILE A 72 4.05 4.87 -5.08
C ILE A 72 4.95 4.04 -4.16
N VAL A 73 5.72 3.11 -4.72
CA VAL A 73 6.68 2.29 -3.95
C VAL A 73 7.69 3.17 -3.24
N ASP A 74 8.35 4.10 -3.94
CA ASP A 74 9.33 5.04 -3.39
C ASP A 74 8.73 5.87 -2.23
N ALA A 75 7.48 6.32 -2.39
CA ALA A 75 6.78 7.07 -1.34
C ALA A 75 6.51 6.20 -0.10
N ILE A 76 6.16 4.92 -0.28
CA ILE A 76 5.98 3.98 0.83
C ILE A 76 7.35 3.68 1.48
N GLU A 77 8.40 3.41 0.70
CA GLU A 77 9.74 3.16 1.25
C GLU A 77 10.24 4.34 2.08
N LYS A 78 10.09 5.56 1.56
CA LYS A 78 10.41 6.79 2.30
C LYS A 78 9.57 6.93 3.57
N ALA A 79 8.28 6.56 3.51
CA ALA A 79 7.41 6.53 4.68
C ALA A 79 7.92 5.58 5.75
N LEU A 80 8.30 4.36 5.36
CA LEU A 80 8.80 3.31 6.24
C LEU A 80 10.14 3.71 6.85
N GLN A 81 11.05 4.27 6.06
CA GLN A 81 12.37 4.74 6.51
C GLN A 81 12.27 5.92 7.48
N THR A 82 11.26 6.78 7.37
CA THR A 82 11.06 7.94 8.26
C THR A 82 10.01 7.70 9.35
N SER A 83 9.39 6.52 9.38
CA SER A 83 8.34 6.13 10.32
C SER A 83 8.78 6.16 11.79
N TRP A 84 10.09 6.17 12.08
CA TRP A 84 10.62 6.33 13.43
C TRP A 84 10.45 7.73 14.02
N LEU A 85 10.25 8.75 13.18
CA LEU A 85 10.15 10.14 13.59
C LEU A 85 8.71 10.60 13.87
N ASN A 86 7.70 9.99 13.24
CA ASN A 86 6.30 10.45 13.32
C ASN A 86 5.30 9.30 13.47
N PRO A 87 4.19 9.48 14.22
CA PRO A 87 3.14 8.48 14.36
C PRO A 87 2.28 8.30 13.10
N PHE A 88 2.20 9.32 12.25
CA PHE A 88 1.45 9.29 10.99
C PHE A 88 2.34 9.78 9.85
N TYR A 89 2.35 9.04 8.75
CA TYR A 89 3.02 9.47 7.53
C TYR A 89 2.02 9.57 6.39
N VAL A 90 1.90 10.76 5.79
CA VAL A 90 1.03 10.95 4.63
C VAL A 90 1.76 10.41 3.40
N LEU A 91 1.13 9.47 2.71
CA LEU A 91 1.66 8.96 1.45
C LEU A 91 1.45 10.01 0.35
N GLU A 92 2.55 10.62 -0.10
CA GLU A 92 2.56 11.66 -1.14
C GLU A 92 3.38 11.19 -2.36
N PRO A 93 2.82 10.31 -3.20
CA PRO A 93 3.45 9.92 -4.45
C PRO A 93 3.42 11.09 -5.45
N LYS A 94 4.36 11.10 -6.41
CA LYS A 94 4.44 12.09 -7.50
C LYS A 94 3.17 12.11 -8.37
N PHE A 95 2.48 10.97 -8.45
CA PHE A 95 1.27 10.79 -9.23
C PHE A 95 0.08 10.43 -8.33
N PRO A 96 -1.15 10.84 -8.67
CA PRO A 96 -2.30 10.61 -7.83
C PRO A 96 -2.67 9.13 -7.75
N ILE A 97 -3.15 8.72 -6.58
CA ILE A 97 -3.80 7.43 -6.32
C ILE A 97 -5.27 7.56 -6.70
N THR A 98 -5.81 6.58 -7.41
CA THR A 98 -7.20 6.58 -7.91
C THR A 98 -8.09 5.57 -7.21
N GLY A 99 -7.50 4.60 -6.51
CA GLY A 99 -8.23 3.53 -5.85
C GLY A 99 -7.46 2.93 -4.69
N ILE A 100 -8.19 2.48 -3.68
CA ILE A 100 -7.68 1.70 -2.55
C ILE A 100 -8.68 0.58 -2.31
N ALA A 101 -8.21 -0.67 -2.36
CA ALA A 101 -9.02 -1.85 -2.12
C ALA A 101 -8.34 -2.77 -1.11
N GLN A 102 -9.12 -3.45 -0.28
CA GLN A 102 -8.61 -4.54 0.54
C GLN A 102 -8.39 -5.77 -0.34
N ILE A 103 -7.33 -6.52 -0.06
CA ILE A 103 -7.02 -7.76 -0.77
C ILE A 103 -6.90 -8.92 0.20
N GLU A 104 -7.33 -10.08 -0.27
CA GLU A 104 -7.28 -11.36 0.44
C GLU A 104 -6.12 -12.23 -0.11
N VAL A 105 -5.03 -11.60 -0.53
CA VAL A 105 -3.87 -12.30 -1.11
C VAL A 105 -2.83 -12.52 -0.02
N GLU A 106 -2.47 -13.78 0.23
CA GLU A 106 -1.34 -14.11 1.09
C GLU A 106 -0.01 -13.81 0.38
N TYR A 107 0.96 -13.29 1.12
CA TYR A 107 2.33 -13.14 0.62
C TYR A 107 2.96 -14.53 0.43
N SER A 108 3.24 -14.91 -0.82
CA SER A 108 3.96 -16.13 -1.17
C SER A 108 5.39 -15.79 -1.56
N ALA A 109 6.32 -15.84 -0.60
CA ALA A 109 7.75 -15.74 -0.84
C ALA A 109 8.30 -16.99 -1.56
#